data_AF-A0A970IWJ5-F1
#
_entry.id   AF-A0A970IWJ5-F1
#
_cell.length_a   1.000
_cell.length_b   1.000
_cell.length_c   1.000
_cell.angle_alpha   90.00
_cell.angle_beta   90.00
_cell.angle_gamma   90.00
#
_symmetry.space_group_name_H-M   'P 1'
#
loop_
_entity.id
_entity.type
_entity.pdbx_description
1 polymer ?
#
loop_
_entity_poly.entity_id
_entity_poly.type
_entity_poly.pdbx_seq_one_letter_code
_entity_poly.pdbx_strand_id
1 'polypeptide(L)' 'YEQLEDYLDGKKVAIFGSFSWGSGEWMEGWQERLENFDVELFEEPLMANEAPSPDEEELAFQFGERFKDF' A
#
# COMPACT_ATOMS: atom_id res chain seq x y z
N TYR A 1 -5.67 4.23 11.33
CA TYR A 1 -5.02 2.97 10.92
C TYR A 1 -4.35 2.28 12.09
N GLU A 2 -3.73 2.99 13.04
CA GLU A 2 -3.09 2.40 14.23
C GLU A 2 -3.95 1.36 14.98
N GLN A 3 -5.26 1.57 15.11
CA GLN A 3 -6.16 0.61 15.77
C GLN A 3 -6.45 -0.67 14.94
N LEU A 4 -6.08 -0.69 13.67
CA LEU A 4 -6.26 -1.85 12.78
C LEU A 4 -5.02 -2.74 12.72
N GLU A 5 -3.85 -2.24 13.14
CA GLU A 5 -2.57 -2.93 13.01
C GLU A 5 -2.57 -4.26 13.76
N ASP A 6 -3.17 -4.30 14.97
CA ASP A 6 -3.35 -5.52 15.77
C ASP A 6 -4.19 -6.61 15.07
N TYR A 7 -4.94 -6.28 14.01
CA TYR A 7 -5.77 -7.21 13.26
C TYR A 7 -5.11 -7.72 11.98
N LEU A 8 -3.91 -7.23 11.65
CA LEU A 8 -3.19 -7.58 10.43
C LEU A 8 -2.35 -8.85 10.57
N ASP A 9 -2.11 -9.32 11.79
CA ASP A 9 -1.32 -10.51 12.04
C ASP A 9 -1.88 -11.75 11.29
N GLY A 10 -1.02 -12.42 10.51
CA GLY A 10 -1.35 -13.54 9.65
C GLY A 10 -2.18 -13.19 8.41
N LYS A 11 -2.26 -11.91 8.02
CA LYS A 11 -3.03 -11.45 6.84
C LYS A 11 -2.15 -11.15 5.64
N LYS A 12 -2.73 -11.37 4.47
CA LYS A 12 -2.28 -10.83 3.19
C LYS A 12 -2.69 -9.37 3.10
N VAL A 13 -1.72 -8.48 2.95
CA VAL A 13 -1.94 -7.03 3.00
C VAL A 13 -1.36 -6.38 1.76
N ALA A 14 -2.10 -5.42 1.20
CA ALA A 14 -1.61 -4.47 0.23
C ALA A 14 -1.82 -3.06 0.77
N ILE A 15 -0.83 -2.19 0.57
CA ILE A 15 -0.91 -0.77 0.95
C ILE A 15 -0.72 0.10 -0.28
N PHE A 16 -1.52 1.16 -0.33
CA PHE A 16 -1.53 2.12 -1.41
C PHE A 16 -2.00 3.48 -0.89
N GLY A 17 -1.69 4.56 -1.61
CA GLY A 17 -2.28 5.85 -1.31
C GLY A 17 -1.77 6.97 -2.18
N SER A 18 -2.24 8.18 -1.90
CA SER A 18 -1.78 9.39 -2.58
C SER A 18 -1.12 10.35 -1.62
N PHE A 19 -0.25 11.20 -2.15
CA PHE A 19 0.42 12.27 -1.41
C PHE A 19 0.36 13.57 -2.21
N SER A 20 0.38 14.73 -1.55
CA SER A 20 0.38 16.04 -2.24
C SER A 20 1.71 16.74 -2.03
N TRP A 21 2.06 17.08 -0.79
CA TRP A 21 3.36 17.67 -0.45
C TRP A 21 4.37 16.62 0.03
N GLY A 22 5.63 16.78 -0.39
CA GLY A 22 6.72 15.86 -0.04
C GLY A 22 6.83 14.67 -0.99
N SER A 23 7.56 13.64 -0.57
CA SER A 23 7.86 12.43 -1.36
C SER A 23 6.99 11.22 -1.02
N GLY A 24 6.02 11.36 -0.09
CA GLY A 24 5.26 10.21 0.39
C GLY A 24 5.98 9.37 1.45
N GLU A 25 6.93 9.94 2.20
CA GLU A 25 7.71 9.26 3.26
C GLU A 25 6.85 8.49 4.28
N TRP A 26 5.59 8.88 4.44
CA TRP A 26 4.64 8.18 5.31
C TRP A 26 4.46 6.71 4.91
N MET A 27 4.65 6.36 3.63
CA MET A 27 4.52 5.00 3.12
C MET A 27 5.65 4.09 3.63
N GLU A 28 6.88 4.60 3.70
CA GLU A 28 8.01 3.88 4.31
C GLU A 28 7.68 3.58 5.77
N GLY A 29 7.16 4.57 6.51
CA GLY A 29 6.71 4.36 7.88
C GLY A 29 5.53 3.39 8.03
N TRP A 30 4.73 3.14 6.99
CA TRP A 30 3.70 2.10 7.01
C TRP A 30 4.29 0.72 6.76
N GLN A 31 5.24 0.60 5.83
CA GLN A 31 5.99 -0.62 5.60
C GLN A 31 6.76 -1.06 6.85
N GLU A 32 7.50 -0.15 7.49
CA GLU A 32 8.23 -0.44 8.73
C GLU A 32 7.29 -0.90 9.86
N ARG A 33 6.08 -0.35 9.94
CA ARG A 33 5.11 -0.81 10.94
C ARG A 33 4.58 -2.21 10.62
N LEU A 34 4.32 -2.52 9.35
CA LEU A 34 3.92 -3.86 8.89
C LEU A 34 4.97 -4.92 9.24
N GLU A 35 6.26 -4.60 9.21
CA GLU A 35 7.33 -5.54 9.61
C GLU A 35 7.23 -6.02 11.07
N ASN A 36 6.49 -5.31 11.93
CA ASN A 36 6.27 -5.73 13.32
C ASN A 36 5.15 -6.77 13.47
N PHE A 37 4.46 -7.14 12.38
CA PHE A 37 3.37 -8.11 12.35
C PHE A 37 3.72 -9.26 11.40
N ASP A 38 3.10 -10.43 11.58
CA ASP A 38 3.24 -11.56 10.65
C ASP A 38 2.37 -11.34 9.40
N VAL A 39 2.66 -10.30 8.63
CA VAL A 39 1.93 -9.93 7.41
C VAL A 39 2.66 -10.41 6.17
N GLU A 40 1.91 -10.98 5.24
CA GLU A 40 2.40 -11.20 3.88
C GLU A 40 2.07 -9.92 3.09
N LEU A 41 3.05 -9.02 2.99
CA LEU A 41 2.93 -7.84 2.14
C LEU A 41 2.97 -8.27 0.68
N PHE A 42 1.95 -7.86 -0.08
CA PHE A 42 1.74 -8.27 -1.47
C PHE A 42 2.91 -7.96 -2.40
N GLU A 43 3.07 -6.69 -2.75
CA GLU A 43 4.16 -6.19 -3.59
C GLU A 43 4.56 -4.79 -3.12
N GLU A 44 5.40 -4.11 -3.90
CA GLU A 44 5.78 -2.73 -3.61
C GLU A 44 4.55 -1.83 -3.50
N PRO A 45 4.45 -0.96 -2.46
CA PRO A 45 3.28 -0.11 -2.26
C PRO A 45 3.05 0.82 -3.44
N LEU A 46 1.78 0.98 -3.81
CA LEU A 46 1.42 1.88 -4.89
C LEU A 46 1.22 3.30 -4.35
N MET A 47 1.88 4.29 -4.97
CA MET A 47 1.71 5.69 -4.65
C MET A 47 1.42 6.54 -5.88
N ALA A 48 0.52 7.52 -5.74
CA ALA A 48 0.26 8.54 -6.75
C ALA A 48 0.39 9.94 -6.14
N ASN A 49 0.98 10.88 -6.88
CA ASN A 49 0.99 12.28 -6.45
C ASN A 49 -0.34 12.94 -6.85
N GLU A 50 -1.04 13.53 -5.87
CA GLU A 50 -2.37 14.11 -6.01
C GLU A 50 -3.38 13.15 -6.64
N ALA A 51 -3.74 13.38 -7.91
CA ALA A 51 -4.58 12.50 -8.70
C ALA A 51 -3.69 11.73 -9.69
N PRO A 52 -3.88 10.40 -9.83
CA PRO A 52 -3.11 9.61 -10.77
C PRO A 52 -3.32 10.12 -12.20
N SER A 53 -2.25 10.14 -12.99
CA SER A 53 -2.32 10.23 -14.45
C SER A 53 -3.01 8.99 -15.04
N PRO A 54 -3.44 9.01 -16.33
CA PRO A 54 -4.06 7.84 -16.96
C PRO A 54 -3.19 6.57 -16.91
N ASP A 55 -1.86 6.72 -16.97
CA ASP A 55 -0.93 5.58 -16.85
C ASP A 55 -0.87 5.07 -15.40
N GLU A 56 -0.93 5.95 -14.41
CA GLU A 56 -0.98 5.57 -12.99
C GLU A 56 -2.34 4.97 -12.60
N GLU A 57 -3.44 5.39 -13.24
CA GLU A 57 -4.75 4.76 -13.10
C GLU A 57 -4.73 3.31 -13.62
N GLU A 58 -4.10 3.08 -14.77
CA GLU A 58 -3.90 1.73 -15.32
C GLU A 58 -3.01 0.88 -14.39
N LEU A 59 -1.93 1.45 -13.84
CA LEU A 59 -1.10 0.76 -12.84
C LEU A 59 -1.90 0.40 -11.58
N ALA A 60 -2.77 1.29 -11.10
CA ALA A 60 -3.66 1.02 -9.97
C ALA A 60 -4.66 -0.08 -10.26
N PHE A 61 -5.22 -0.11 -11.48
CA PHE A 61 -6.10 -1.19 -11.92
C PHE A 61 -5.36 -2.54 -11.94
N GLN A 62 -4.18 -2.58 -12.55
CA GLN A 62 -3.37 -3.80 -12.64
C GLN A 62 -2.87 -4.29 -11.28
N PHE A 63 -2.56 -3.36 -10.36
CA PHE A 63 -2.22 -3.69 -8.97
C PHE A 63 -3.37 -4.46 -8.30
N GLY A 64 -4.61 -4.00 -8.46
CA GLY A 64 -5.80 -4.70 -7.97
C GLY A 64 -6.01 -6.07 -8.62
N GLU A 65 -5.83 -6.17 -9.94
CA GLU A 65 -5.95 -7.44 -10.66
C GLU A 65 -4.92 -8.48 -10.19
N ARG A 66 -3.68 -8.06 -9.89
CA ARG A 66 -2.67 -8.98 -9.34
C ARG A 66 -2.97 -9.36 -7.89
N PHE A 67 -3.42 -8.41 -7.08
CA PHE A 67 -3.76 -8.67 -5.67
C PHE A 67 -4.91 -9.67 -5.51
N LYS A 68 -5.83 -9.74 -6.49
CA LYS A 68 -6.94 -10.71 -6.47
C LYS A 68 -6.47 -12.16 -6.33
N ASP A 69 -5.34 -12.51 -6.93
CA ASP A 69 -4.78 -13.87 -6.92
C ASP A 69 -3.71 -14.06 -5.82
N PHE A 70 -3.43 -13.01 -5.04
CA PHE A 70 -2.55 -13.03 -3.89
C PHE A 70 -3.29 -13.59 -2.68
#